data_AF-A0A5C6MBE5-F1
#
_entry.id   AF-A0A5C6MBE5-F1
#
_cell.length_a   1.000
_cell.length_b   1.000
_cell.length_c   1.000
_cell.angle_alpha   90.00
_cell.angle_beta   90.00
_cell.angle_gamma   90.00
#
_symmetry.space_group_name_H-M   'P 1'
#
loop_
_entity.id
_entity.type
_entity.pdbx_description
1 polymer ?
#
loop_
_entity_poly.entity_id
_entity_poly.type
_entity_poly.pdbx_seq_one_letter_code
_entity_poly.pdbx_strand_id
1 'polypeptide(L)'
;MNSSDVEGLIEVASQLKSSIAALADAYAQVVRVIEKEHDAIRAGDFSLVQEAVDQKEAAGDKVAGCFDILMRSAERLGRFQSEGASRPKTLKECVAVLQQLKSELTGDGLANQVLCHQVDGAVRAAVEFEEQFSKVKPLIEANRALVGSLLYNVQESYRFWQDVAEQVATAYNAQGVQKTKGRYSGFTVKA
;
A
#
# COMPACT_ATOMS: atom_id res chain seq x y z
N MET A 1 -9.55 -12.99 -37.81
CA MET A 1 -8.60 -13.82 -37.04
C MET A 1 -8.74 -15.26 -37.48
N ASN A 2 -7.63 -15.96 -37.71
CA ASN A 2 -7.63 -17.40 -37.95
C ASN A 2 -7.76 -18.15 -36.62
N SER A 3 -8.11 -19.44 -36.63
CA SER A 3 -8.27 -20.26 -35.40
C SER A 3 -7.03 -20.24 -34.50
N SER A 4 -5.83 -20.21 -35.09
CA SER A 4 -4.55 -20.13 -34.37
C SER A 4 -4.36 -18.80 -33.63
N ASP A 5 -4.92 -17.69 -34.14
CA ASP A 5 -4.82 -16.39 -33.49
C ASP A 5 -5.72 -16.31 -32.26
N VAL A 6 -6.88 -16.99 -32.32
CA VAL A 6 -7.84 -17.05 -31.21
C VAL A 6 -7.28 -17.87 -30.06
N GLU A 7 -6.65 -19.01 -30.34
CA GLU A 7 -5.98 -19.83 -29.31
C GLU A 7 -4.82 -19.06 -28.63
N GLY A 8 -3.99 -18.38 -29.42
CA GLY A 8 -2.93 -17.53 -28.88
C GLY A 8 -3.46 -16.38 -28.02
N LEU A 9 -4.58 -15.77 -28.43
CA LEU A 9 -5.22 -14.70 -27.66
C LEU A 9 -5.83 -15.23 -26.35
N ILE A 10 -6.41 -16.43 -26.33
CA ILE A 10 -6.90 -17.08 -25.10
C ILE A 10 -5.77 -17.30 -24.10
N GLU A 11 -4.61 -17.78 -24.56
CA GLU A 11 -3.44 -17.99 -23.71
C GLU A 11 -2.97 -16.67 -23.09
N VAL A 12 -2.86 -15.61 -23.90
CA VAL A 12 -2.43 -14.29 -23.43
C VAL A 12 -3.46 -13.68 -22.47
N ALA A 13 -4.76 -13.80 -22.75
CA ALA A 13 -5.82 -13.35 -21.87
C ALA A 13 -5.79 -14.09 -20.52
N SER A 14 -5.52 -15.39 -20.53
CA SER A 14 -5.39 -16.20 -19.31
C SER A 14 -4.15 -15.80 -18.48
N GLN A 15 -3.02 -15.53 -19.14
CA GLN A 15 -1.81 -15.05 -18.48
C GLN A 15 -1.96 -13.64 -17.93
N LEU A 16 -2.63 -12.73 -18.66
CA LEU A 16 -2.95 -11.41 -18.15
C LEU A 16 -3.86 -11.51 -16.94
N LYS A 17 -4.96 -12.26 -17.01
CA LYS A 17 -5.85 -12.49 -15.87
C LYS A 17 -5.09 -12.96 -14.63
N SER A 18 -4.26 -13.98 -14.76
CA SER A 18 -3.49 -14.53 -13.62
C SER A 18 -2.46 -13.53 -13.09
N SER A 19 -1.79 -12.78 -13.96
CA SER A 19 -0.81 -11.75 -13.56
C SER A 19 -1.46 -10.58 -12.84
N ILE A 20 -2.63 -10.14 -13.30
CA ILE A 20 -3.41 -9.07 -12.67
C ILE A 20 -3.90 -9.53 -11.30
N ALA A 21 -4.42 -10.76 -11.19
CA ALA A 21 -4.84 -11.32 -9.91
C ALA A 21 -3.67 -11.42 -8.92
N ALA A 22 -2.50 -11.91 -9.37
CA ALA A 22 -1.30 -11.97 -8.54
C ALA A 22 -0.83 -10.58 -8.07
N LEU A 23 -0.97 -9.56 -8.93
CA LEU A 23 -0.68 -8.18 -8.56
C LEU A 23 -1.68 -7.64 -7.53
N ALA A 24 -2.97 -7.92 -7.69
CA ALA A 24 -4.01 -7.57 -6.71
C ALA A 24 -3.71 -8.20 -5.34
N ASP A 25 -3.35 -9.48 -5.30
CA ASP A 25 -2.95 -10.20 -4.09
C ASP A 25 -1.70 -9.58 -3.43
N ALA A 26 -0.72 -9.19 -4.24
CA ALA A 26 0.48 -8.51 -3.74
C ALA A 26 0.14 -7.16 -3.09
N TYR A 27 -0.76 -6.38 -3.69
CA TYR A 27 -1.24 -5.13 -3.09
C TYR A 27 -2.10 -5.36 -1.85
N ALA A 28 -2.92 -6.40 -1.80
CA ALA A 28 -3.65 -6.78 -0.59
C ALA A 28 -2.68 -7.13 0.56
N GLN A 29 -1.55 -7.76 0.26
CA GLN A 29 -0.49 -8.02 1.25
C GLN A 29 0.15 -6.70 1.73
N VAL A 30 0.45 -5.76 0.82
CA VAL A 30 0.96 -4.43 1.18
C VAL A 30 0.00 -3.71 2.13
N VAL A 31 -1.30 -3.71 1.82
CA VAL A 31 -2.34 -3.11 2.67
C VAL A 31 -2.29 -3.69 4.09
N ARG A 32 -2.27 -5.02 4.24
CA ARG A 32 -2.20 -5.69 5.55
C ARG A 32 -0.94 -5.32 6.33
N VAL A 33 0.21 -5.19 5.66
CA VAL A 33 1.46 -4.80 6.33
C VAL A 33 1.40 -3.35 6.81
N ILE A 34 0.81 -2.44 6.03
CA ILE A 34 0.63 -1.04 6.44
C ILE A 34 -0.35 -0.94 7.63
N GLU A 35 -1.42 -1.73 7.63
CA GLU A 35 -2.36 -1.81 8.76
C GLU A 35 -1.68 -2.37 10.01
N LYS A 36 -0.87 -3.44 9.88
CA LYS A 36 -0.08 -3.99 10.98
C LYS A 36 0.89 -2.96 11.56
N GLU A 37 1.55 -2.19 10.70
CA GLU A 37 2.40 -1.08 11.14
C GLU A 37 1.59 -0.01 11.88
N HIS A 38 0.40 0.35 11.38
CA HIS A 38 -0.48 1.31 12.04
C HIS A 38 -0.79 0.89 13.48
N ASP A 39 -1.20 -0.36 13.65
CA ASP A 39 -1.54 -0.92 14.96
C ASP A 39 -0.33 -1.01 15.88
N ALA A 40 0.84 -1.38 15.35
CA ALA A 40 2.10 -1.41 16.09
C ALA A 40 2.53 -0.01 16.58
N ILE A 41 2.44 1.01 15.71
CA ILE A 41 2.74 2.40 16.08
C ILE A 41 1.77 2.85 17.19
N ARG A 42 0.48 2.53 17.06
CA ARG A 42 -0.54 2.88 18.06
C ARG A 42 -0.30 2.20 19.41
N ALA A 43 0.19 0.96 19.39
CA ALA A 43 0.56 0.23 20.60
C ALA A 43 1.89 0.71 21.23
N GLY A 44 2.68 1.50 20.49
CA GLY A 44 4.03 1.91 20.91
C GLY A 44 5.05 0.78 20.90
N ASP A 45 4.78 -0.31 20.17
CA ASP A 45 5.66 -1.47 20.08
C ASP A 45 6.63 -1.31 18.91
N PHE A 46 7.80 -0.71 19.19
CA PHE A 46 8.83 -0.48 18.18
C PHE A 46 9.40 -1.77 17.56
N SER A 47 9.29 -2.92 18.23
CA SER A 47 9.75 -4.19 17.67
C SER A 47 8.82 -4.66 16.54
N LEU A 48 7.51 -4.53 16.75
CA LEU A 48 6.50 -4.82 15.73
C LEU A 48 6.52 -3.81 14.59
N VAL A 49 6.86 -2.54 14.86
CA VAL A 49 7.08 -1.54 13.81
C VAL A 49 8.23 -1.95 12.92
N GLN A 50 9.37 -2.37 13.48
CA GLN A 50 10.51 -2.82 12.68
C GLN A 50 10.17 -4.06 11.86
N GLU A 51 9.49 -5.05 12.46
CA GLU A 51 9.04 -6.25 11.73
C GLU A 51 8.11 -5.89 10.55
N ALA A 52 7.22 -4.92 10.74
CA ALA A 52 6.34 -4.44 9.67
C ALA A 52 7.12 -3.72 8.56
N VAL A 53 8.17 -2.96 8.88
CA VAL A 53 9.04 -2.33 7.89
C VAL A 53 9.76 -3.38 7.04
N ASP A 54 10.33 -4.42 7.67
CA ASP A 54 11.00 -5.51 6.94
C ASP A 54 10.00 -6.26 6.03
N GLN A 55 8.77 -6.45 6.50
CA GLN A 55 7.69 -7.06 5.70
C GLN A 55 7.24 -6.18 4.52
N LYS A 56 7.36 -4.85 4.60
CA LYS A 56 7.05 -3.94 3.49
C LYS A 56 8.06 -4.08 2.36
N GLU A 57 9.33 -4.24 2.68
CA GLU A 57 10.38 -4.42 1.66
C GLU A 57 10.10 -5.69 0.85
N ALA A 58 9.89 -6.82 1.53
CA ALA A 58 9.53 -8.08 0.89
C ALA A 58 8.22 -8.01 0.08
N ALA A 59 7.21 -7.26 0.57
CA ALA A 59 5.97 -7.03 -0.16
C ALA A 59 6.19 -6.15 -1.41
N GLY A 60 7.07 -5.15 -1.33
CA GLY A 60 7.48 -4.29 -2.44
C GLY A 60 8.17 -5.08 -3.55
N ASP A 61 9.10 -5.97 -3.20
CA ASP A 61 9.79 -6.86 -4.15
C ASP A 61 8.80 -7.77 -4.88
N LYS A 62 7.82 -8.31 -4.15
CA LYS A 62 6.75 -9.13 -4.73
C LYS A 62 5.90 -8.33 -5.73
N VAL A 63 5.54 -7.09 -5.39
CA VAL A 63 4.80 -6.20 -6.31
C VAL A 63 5.61 -5.93 -7.57
N ALA A 64 6.91 -5.62 -7.44
CA ALA A 64 7.80 -5.39 -8.58
C ALA A 64 7.88 -6.63 -9.50
N GLY A 65 8.06 -7.82 -8.92
CA GLY A 65 8.09 -9.08 -9.67
C GLY A 65 6.77 -9.37 -10.40
N CYS A 66 5.63 -9.15 -9.76
CA CYS A 66 4.31 -9.28 -10.39
C CYS A 66 4.12 -8.27 -11.54
N PHE A 67 4.59 -7.04 -11.36
CA PHE A 67 4.53 -5.99 -12.38
C PHE A 67 5.36 -6.35 -13.62
N ASP A 68 6.58 -6.88 -13.44
CA ASP A 68 7.43 -7.31 -14.55
C ASP A 68 6.80 -8.46 -15.36
N ILE A 69 6.07 -9.36 -14.70
CA ILE A 69 5.32 -10.42 -15.39
C ILE A 69 4.17 -9.81 -16.19
N LEU A 70 3.40 -8.90 -15.56
CA LEU A 70 2.29 -8.20 -16.22
C LEU A 70 2.76 -7.45 -17.47
N MET A 71 3.87 -6.73 -17.39
CA MET A 71 4.43 -5.98 -18.52
C MET A 71 4.84 -6.90 -19.68
N ARG A 72 5.45 -8.05 -19.38
CA ARG A 72 5.76 -9.07 -20.41
C ARG A 72 4.49 -9.63 -21.07
N SER A 73 3.42 -9.85 -20.30
CA SER A 73 2.13 -10.28 -20.83
C SER A 73 1.46 -9.18 -21.68
N ALA A 74 1.58 -7.91 -21.28
CA ALA A 74 1.11 -6.75 -22.04
C ALA A 74 1.83 -6.61 -23.39
N GLU A 75 3.15 -6.83 -23.42
CA GLU A 75 3.93 -6.85 -24.66
C GLU A 75 3.48 -7.96 -25.62
N ARG A 76 3.12 -9.14 -25.10
CA ARG A 76 2.55 -10.23 -25.89
C ARG A 76 1.19 -9.86 -26.45
N LEU A 77 0.34 -9.19 -25.67
CA LEU A 77 -0.97 -8.72 -26.13
C LEU A 77 -0.86 -7.73 -27.29
N GLY A 78 0.14 -6.83 -27.26
CA GLY A 78 0.39 -5.88 -28.35
C GLY A 78 0.64 -6.53 -29.71
N ARG A 79 0.97 -7.82 -29.79
CA ARG A 79 1.14 -8.56 -31.05
C ARG A 79 -0.18 -8.85 -31.78
N PHE A 80 -1.31 -8.79 -31.06
CA PHE A 80 -2.64 -9.04 -31.61
C PHE A 80 -3.35 -7.76 -32.04
N GLN A 81 -2.74 -6.59 -31.80
CA GLN A 81 -3.28 -5.31 -32.27
C GLN A 81 -2.92 -5.07 -33.75
N SER A 82 -3.69 -4.20 -34.41
CA SER A 82 -3.43 -3.79 -35.79
C SER A 82 -2.07 -3.10 -35.95
N GLU A 83 -1.47 -3.23 -37.13
CA GLU A 83 -0.22 -2.54 -37.47
C GLU A 83 -0.38 -1.02 -37.28
N GLY A 84 0.44 -0.44 -36.39
CA GLY A 84 0.40 0.99 -36.03
C GLY A 84 -0.22 1.31 -34.67
N ALA A 85 -0.89 0.34 -34.01
CA ALA A 85 -1.39 0.53 -32.65
C ALA A 85 -0.25 0.62 -31.63
N SER A 86 -0.35 1.56 -30.68
CA SER A 86 0.61 1.66 -29.58
C SER A 86 0.43 0.49 -28.62
N ARG A 87 1.53 -0.18 -28.27
CA ARG A 87 1.52 -1.26 -27.27
C ARG A 87 0.96 -0.76 -25.93
N PRO A 88 0.12 -1.55 -25.25
CA PRO A 88 -0.43 -1.14 -23.97
C PRO A 88 0.69 -1.05 -22.92
N LYS A 89 0.75 0.08 -22.23
CA LYS A 89 1.73 0.39 -21.18
C LYS A 89 1.12 0.39 -19.79
N THR A 90 -0.20 0.51 -19.70
CA THR A 90 -0.93 0.52 -18.44
C THR A 90 -1.88 -0.67 -18.32
N LEU A 91 -2.23 -1.04 -17.09
CA LEU A 91 -3.23 -2.07 -16.81
C LEU A 91 -4.57 -1.74 -17.50
N LYS A 92 -4.99 -0.48 -17.44
CA LYS A 92 -6.23 0.02 -18.07
C LYS A 92 -6.19 -0.17 -19.58
N GLU A 93 -5.07 0.16 -20.22
CA GLU A 93 -4.87 -0.09 -21.64
C GLU A 93 -4.90 -1.58 -21.97
N CYS A 94 -4.27 -2.44 -21.16
CA CYS A 94 -4.30 -3.89 -21.39
C CYS A 94 -5.73 -4.43 -21.36
N VAL A 95 -6.53 -4.01 -20.38
CA VAL A 95 -7.93 -4.41 -20.24
C VAL A 95 -8.78 -3.86 -21.38
N ALA A 96 -8.57 -2.60 -21.78
CA ALA A 96 -9.28 -1.99 -22.90
C ALA A 96 -8.99 -2.71 -24.22
N VAL A 97 -7.74 -3.07 -24.47
CA VAL A 97 -7.34 -3.85 -25.66
C VAL A 97 -7.99 -5.23 -25.65
N LEU A 98 -8.01 -5.93 -24.51
CA LEU A 98 -8.70 -7.22 -24.39
C LEU A 98 -10.21 -7.11 -24.65
N GLN A 99 -10.85 -6.04 -24.17
CA GLN A 99 -12.28 -5.78 -24.42
C GLN A 99 -12.55 -5.43 -25.89
N GLN A 100 -11.67 -4.65 -26.53
CA GLN A 100 -11.76 -4.34 -27.95
C GLN A 100 -11.64 -5.62 -28.79
N LEU A 101 -10.61 -6.43 -28.55
CA LEU A 101 -10.41 -7.69 -29.28
C LEU A 101 -11.57 -8.67 -29.06
N LYS A 102 -12.17 -8.70 -27.87
CA LYS A 102 -13.41 -9.43 -27.59
C LYS A 102 -14.58 -8.95 -28.47
N SER A 103 -14.74 -7.63 -28.65
CA SER A 103 -15.84 -7.06 -29.44
C SER A 103 -15.69 -7.26 -30.96
N GLU A 104 -14.47 -7.45 -31.44
CA GLU A 104 -14.16 -7.69 -32.86
C GLU A 104 -14.42 -9.16 -33.26
N LEU A 105 -14.64 -10.07 -32.29
CA LEU A 105 -14.96 -11.47 -32.53
C LEU A 105 -16.47 -11.68 -32.72
N THR A 106 -16.88 -11.86 -33.98
CA THR A 106 -18.29 -12.00 -34.40
C THR A 106 -18.81 -13.44 -34.47
N GLY A 107 -18.15 -14.42 -33.83
CA GLY A 107 -18.48 -15.85 -33.95
C GLY A 107 -18.94 -16.52 -32.65
N ASP A 108 -20.02 -17.31 -32.71
CA ASP A 108 -20.61 -18.05 -31.58
C ASP A 108 -19.95 -19.44 -31.34
N GLY A 109 -18.61 -19.45 -31.27
CA GLY A 109 -17.82 -20.66 -31.02
C GLY A 109 -17.41 -20.85 -29.55
N LEU A 110 -17.15 -22.10 -29.14
CA LEU A 110 -16.64 -22.43 -27.80
C LEU A 110 -15.36 -21.64 -27.45
N ALA A 111 -14.44 -21.46 -28.41
CA ALA A 111 -13.24 -20.67 -28.23
C ALA A 111 -13.54 -19.20 -27.89
N ASN A 112 -14.58 -18.62 -28.51
CA ASN A 112 -15.00 -17.25 -28.20
C ASN A 112 -15.62 -17.15 -26.80
N GLN A 113 -16.41 -18.15 -26.38
CA GLN A 113 -16.94 -18.21 -25.01
C GLN A 113 -15.83 -18.30 -23.96
N VAL A 114 -14.80 -19.14 -24.21
CA VAL A 114 -13.64 -19.26 -23.33
C VAL A 114 -12.89 -17.92 -23.24
N LEU A 115 -12.64 -17.27 -24.38
CA LEU A 115 -11.99 -15.97 -24.40
C LEU A 115 -12.80 -14.91 -23.62
N CYS A 116 -14.10 -14.81 -23.88
CA CYS A 116 -15.01 -13.93 -23.14
C CYS A 116 -14.87 -14.12 -21.63
N HIS A 117 -14.88 -15.37 -21.15
CA HIS A 117 -14.70 -15.67 -19.74
C HIS A 117 -13.31 -15.26 -19.20
N GLN A 118 -12.23 -15.42 -19.99
CA GLN A 118 -10.89 -14.96 -19.57
C GLN A 118 -10.84 -13.44 -19.48
N VAL A 119 -11.38 -12.72 -20.47
CA VAL A 119 -11.43 -11.25 -20.49
C VAL A 119 -12.25 -10.73 -19.31
N ASP A 120 -13.44 -11.28 -19.07
CA ASP A 120 -14.28 -10.87 -17.94
C ASP A 120 -13.62 -11.20 -16.59
N GLY A 121 -12.83 -12.27 -16.54
CA GLY A 121 -11.96 -12.58 -15.40
C GLY A 121 -10.86 -11.54 -15.20
N ALA A 122 -10.18 -11.11 -16.27
CA ALA A 122 -9.14 -10.08 -16.22
C ALA A 122 -9.71 -8.71 -15.80
N VAL A 123 -10.90 -8.35 -16.29
CA VAL A 123 -11.61 -7.13 -15.88
C VAL A 123 -11.91 -7.15 -14.38
N ARG A 124 -12.45 -8.26 -13.85
CA ARG A 124 -12.72 -8.40 -12.41
C ARG A 124 -11.44 -8.29 -11.58
N ALA A 125 -10.37 -8.96 -12.00
CA ALA A 125 -9.08 -8.87 -11.32
C ALA A 125 -8.51 -7.44 -11.35
N ALA A 126 -8.73 -6.69 -12.44
CA ALA A 126 -8.30 -5.29 -12.53
C ALA A 126 -9.08 -4.37 -11.58
N VAL A 127 -10.39 -4.61 -11.43
CA VAL A 127 -11.22 -3.90 -10.44
C VAL A 127 -10.73 -4.18 -9.01
N GLU A 128 -10.45 -5.44 -8.70
CA GLU A 128 -9.91 -5.83 -7.39
C GLU A 128 -8.55 -5.18 -7.13
N PHE A 129 -7.65 -5.18 -8.12
CA PHE A 129 -6.40 -4.45 -8.06
C PHE A 129 -6.61 -2.96 -7.76
N GLU A 130 -7.50 -2.28 -8.48
CA GLU A 130 -7.78 -0.85 -8.27
C GLU A 130 -8.30 -0.58 -6.86
N GLU A 131 -9.17 -1.46 -6.35
CA GLU A 131 -9.66 -1.38 -4.98
C GLU A 131 -8.51 -1.45 -3.97
N GLN A 132 -7.61 -2.44 -4.07
CA GLN A 132 -6.48 -2.57 -3.16
C GLN A 132 -5.49 -1.41 -3.30
N PHE A 133 -5.17 -1.02 -4.54
CA PHE A 133 -4.26 0.08 -4.84
C PHE A 133 -4.76 1.40 -4.24
N SER A 134 -6.06 1.66 -4.31
CA SER A 134 -6.67 2.90 -3.78
C SER A 134 -6.56 3.03 -2.26
N LYS A 135 -6.42 1.92 -1.52
CA LYS A 135 -6.28 1.88 -0.06
C LYS A 135 -4.86 2.21 0.43
N VAL A 136 -3.84 1.98 -0.41
CA VAL A 136 -2.43 2.12 0.01
C VAL A 136 -2.09 3.55 0.43
N LYS A 137 -2.38 4.54 -0.43
CA LYS A 137 -2.05 5.95 -0.17
C LYS A 137 -2.67 6.47 1.14
N PRO A 138 -3.99 6.36 1.38
CA PRO A 138 -4.58 6.89 2.61
C PRO A 138 -4.04 6.20 3.87
N LEU A 139 -3.73 4.90 3.82
CA LEU A 139 -3.13 4.19 4.96
C LEU A 139 -1.70 4.67 5.26
N ILE A 140 -0.88 4.88 4.23
CA ILE A 140 0.46 5.47 4.40
C ILE A 140 0.37 6.89 4.99
N GLU A 141 -0.57 7.70 4.52
CA GLU A 141 -0.81 9.05 5.04
C GLU A 141 -1.28 9.03 6.51
N ALA A 142 -2.14 8.07 6.88
CA ALA A 142 -2.56 7.86 8.26
C ALA A 142 -1.38 7.49 9.17
N ASN A 143 -0.52 6.57 8.75
CA ASN A 143 0.67 6.17 9.52
C ASN A 143 1.64 7.34 9.66
N ARG A 144 1.86 8.11 8.58
CA ARG A 144 2.68 9.32 8.60
C ARG A 144 2.14 10.35 9.60
N ALA A 145 0.83 10.59 9.62
CA ALA A 145 0.20 11.52 10.55
C ALA A 145 0.37 11.05 12.00
N LEU A 146 0.20 9.76 12.26
CA LEU A 146 0.36 9.15 13.58
C LEU A 146 1.80 9.29 14.10
N VAL A 147 2.80 8.95 13.28
CA VAL A 147 4.22 9.13 13.61
C VAL A 147 4.53 10.61 13.86
N GLY A 148 4.01 11.52 13.03
CA GLY A 148 4.19 12.95 13.21
C GLY A 148 3.66 13.45 14.56
N SER A 149 2.47 12.98 14.98
CA SER A 149 1.90 13.30 16.29
C SER A 149 2.74 12.74 17.45
N LEU A 150 3.23 11.51 17.33
CA LEU A 150 4.09 10.91 18.35
C LEU A 150 5.41 11.69 18.51
N LEU A 151 6.05 12.06 17.40
CA LEU A 151 7.28 12.85 17.43
C LEU A 151 7.06 14.22 18.08
N TYR A 152 5.94 14.88 17.76
CA TYR A 152 5.57 16.14 18.41
C TYR A 152 5.44 15.97 19.93
N ASN A 153 4.72 14.94 20.39
CA ASN A 153 4.53 14.69 21.82
C ASN A 153 5.86 14.37 22.54
N VAL A 154 6.77 13.64 21.89
CA VAL A 154 8.11 13.37 22.42
C VAL A 154 8.93 14.65 22.56
N GLN A 155 8.87 15.55 21.57
CA GLN A 155 9.56 16.84 21.63
C GLN A 155 9.02 17.72 22.78
N GLU A 156 7.71 17.81 22.94
CA GLU A 156 7.09 18.56 24.05
C GLU A 156 7.42 17.94 25.40
N SER A 157 7.41 16.61 25.50
CA SER A 157 7.83 15.90 26.73
C SER A 157 9.29 16.18 27.07
N TYR A 158 10.17 16.19 26.06
CA TYR A 158 11.58 16.51 26.25
C TYR A 158 11.78 17.94 26.73
N ARG A 159 11.09 18.92 26.12
CA ARG A 159 11.11 20.33 26.55
C ARG A 159 10.63 20.47 28.00
N PHE A 160 9.53 19.82 28.36
CA PHE A 160 9.04 19.81 29.73
C PHE A 160 10.10 19.32 30.73
N TRP A 161 10.77 18.20 30.42
CA TRP A 161 11.83 17.67 31.29
C TRP A 161 13.07 18.57 31.33
N GLN A 162 13.40 19.28 30.25
CA GLN A 162 14.45 20.30 30.26
C GLN A 162 14.08 21.47 31.18
N ASP A 163 12.87 22.01 31.05
CA ASP A 163 12.38 23.11 31.90
C ASP A 163 12.40 22.72 33.39
N VAL A 164 11.97 21.48 33.70
CA VAL A 164 12.04 20.94 35.07
C VAL A 164 13.48 20.82 35.55
N ALA A 165 14.39 20.30 34.73
CA ALA A 165 15.80 20.16 35.08
C ALA A 165 16.46 21.54 35.30
N GLU A 166 16.13 22.55 34.49
CA GLU A 166 16.61 23.93 34.65
C GLU A 166 16.08 24.58 35.93
N GLN A 167 14.81 24.39 36.27
CA GLN A 167 14.22 24.86 37.53
C GLN A 167 14.88 24.21 38.75
N VAL A 168 15.18 22.90 38.68
CA VAL A 168 15.89 22.19 39.75
C VAL A 168 17.34 22.68 39.84
N ALA A 169 18.05 22.82 38.72
CA ALA A 169 19.43 23.29 38.69
C ALA A 169 19.56 24.73 39.22
N THR A 170 18.64 25.62 38.87
CA THR A 170 18.59 26.99 39.40
C THR A 170 18.25 27.01 40.89
N ALA A 171 17.35 26.14 41.36
CA ALA A 171 17.04 26.00 42.79
C ALA A 171 18.24 25.52 43.63
N TYR A 172 19.13 24.68 43.08
CA TYR A 172 20.33 24.19 43.78
C TYR A 172 21.56 25.11 43.64
N ASN A 173 21.69 25.85 42.53
CA ASN A 173 22.84 26.74 42.28
C ASN A 173 22.67 28.16 42.86
N ALA A 174 21.45 28.58 43.19
CA ALA A 174 21.17 29.95 43.66
C ALA A 174 21.40 30.19 45.16
N GLN A 175 22.43 29.56 45.75
CA GLN A 175 22.84 29.60 47.17
C GLN A 175 22.32 28.42 48.01
N GLY A 176 23.25 27.80 48.75
CA GLY A 176 23.07 26.53 49.45
C GLY A 176 21.80 26.42 50.28
N VAL A 177 21.26 25.20 50.32
CA VAL A 177 20.18 24.68 51.18
C VAL A 177 19.69 25.68 52.23
N GLN A 178 18.82 26.62 51.83
CA GLN A 178 18.00 27.31 52.79
C GLN A 178 16.97 26.30 53.29
N LYS A 179 17.22 25.76 54.48
CA LYS A 179 16.23 25.02 55.25
C LYS A 179 14.96 25.86 55.31
N THR A 180 13.91 25.44 54.61
CA THR A 180 12.56 25.97 54.76
C THR A 180 12.08 25.71 56.18
N LYS A 181 12.35 26.65 57.09
CA LYS A 181 11.62 26.75 58.35
C LYS A 181 10.18 27.14 58.00
N GLY A 182 9.25 26.33 58.49
CA GLY A 182 7.88 26.28 58.01
C GLY A 182 7.13 27.61 58.01
N ARG A 183 6.28 27.75 57.00
CA ARG A 183 4.85 28.05 57.10
C ARG A 183 4.32 28.12 55.68
N TYR A 184 3.41 27.22 55.34
CA TYR A 184 2.15 27.42 54.60
C TYR A 184 1.63 26.05 54.15
N SER A 185 0.91 25.44 55.10
CA SER A 185 -0.24 24.58 54.81
C SER A 185 -1.16 25.32 53.83
N GLY A 186 -1.55 24.67 52.72
CA GLY A 186 -2.45 25.30 51.75
C GLY A 186 -2.87 24.49 50.52
N PHE A 187 -2.63 23.17 50.45
CA PHE A 187 -3.28 22.34 49.43
C PHE A 187 -4.52 21.69 50.03
N THR A 188 -5.66 22.39 49.96
CA THR A 188 -6.98 21.76 50.01
C THR A 188 -7.30 21.22 48.62
N VAL A 189 -7.25 19.89 48.47
CA VAL A 189 -7.85 19.18 47.34
C VAL A 189 -9.37 19.19 47.55
N LYS A 190 -10.13 19.77 46.62
CA LYS A 190 -11.59 19.57 46.56
C LYS A 190 -11.86 18.17 46.00
N ALA A 191 -12.48 17.33 46.83
CA ALA A 191 -13.26 16.17 46.40
C ALA A 191 -14.68 16.61 46.05
#